data_AF-A0A9X3HRL6-F1
#
_entry.id   AF-A0A9X3HRL6-F1
#
_cell.length_a   1.000
_cell.length_b   1.000
_cell.length_c   1.000
_cell.angle_alpha   90.00
_cell.angle_beta   90.00
_cell.angle_gamma   90.00
#
_symmetry.space_group_name_H-M   'P 1'
#
loop_
_entity.id
_entity.type
_entity.pdbx_description
1 polymer ?
#
loop_
_entity_poly.entity_id
_entity_poly.type
_entity_poly.pdbx_seq_one_letter_code
_entity_poly.pdbx_strand_id
1 'polypeptide(L)'
;MSEENQDLFGYKNVSLEEVEKLADDEEHQRWPEAMRQIYCIFKDELVKNETDPKLAVVLLHRICKEFGGVQLYLPRGRQLESEIMNLSIWREFNGANVEELSRKYDKSMQHIYRVVAKMRKIEVKNRQPNLF
;
A
#
# COMPACT_ATOMS: atom_id res chain seq x y z
N MET A 1 -6.45 -11.06 32.51
CA MET A 1 -6.04 -9.85 31.76
C MET A 1 -6.90 -9.79 30.53
N SER A 2 -7.49 -8.63 30.29
CA SER A 2 -8.63 -8.40 29.41
C SER A 2 -8.39 -8.93 27.99
N GLU A 3 -9.24 -9.84 27.53
CA GLU A 3 -9.45 -10.09 26.11
C GLU A 3 -9.98 -8.79 25.51
N GLU A 4 -9.07 -7.96 24.98
CA GLU A 4 -9.46 -6.90 24.07
C GLU A 4 -10.05 -7.58 22.84
N ASN A 5 -11.37 -7.72 22.82
CA ASN A 5 -12.14 -7.92 21.61
C ASN A 5 -11.81 -6.76 20.67
N GLN A 6 -10.79 -6.95 19.82
CA GLN A 6 -10.57 -6.10 18.66
C GLN A 6 -11.86 -6.14 17.86
N ASP A 7 -12.46 -4.96 17.66
CA ASP A 7 -13.70 -4.80 16.93
C ASP A 7 -13.53 -5.35 15.50
N LEU A 8 -14.00 -6.58 15.30
CA LEU A 8 -13.87 -7.29 14.04
C LEU A 8 -15.10 -6.95 13.20
N PHE A 9 -14.97 -5.97 12.32
CA PHE A 9 -16.02 -5.57 11.39
C PHE A 9 -17.34 -5.08 12.06
N GLY A 10 -17.33 -4.69 13.34
CA GLY A 10 -18.56 -4.39 14.10
C GLY A 10 -19.20 -5.62 14.76
N TYR A 11 -18.64 -6.82 14.57
CA TYR A 11 -19.10 -8.06 15.17
C TYR A 11 -18.22 -8.42 16.38
N LYS A 12 -18.70 -8.02 17.56
CA LYS A 12 -18.03 -8.30 18.85
C LYS A 12 -18.02 -9.78 19.24
N ASN A 13 -18.75 -10.62 18.51
CA ASN A 13 -18.95 -12.03 18.78
C ASN A 13 -18.17 -12.95 17.85
N VAL A 14 -17.30 -12.40 16.99
CA VAL A 14 -16.48 -13.17 16.06
C VAL A 14 -15.01 -12.94 16.42
N SER A 15 -14.31 -14.03 16.72
CA SER A 15 -12.89 -13.97 17.03
C SER A 15 -12.02 -13.97 15.77
N LEU A 16 -10.82 -13.41 15.87
CA LEU A 16 -9.82 -13.44 14.80
C LEU A 16 -9.46 -14.87 14.37
N GLU A 17 -9.45 -15.81 15.31
CA GLU A 17 -9.10 -17.21 15.07
C GLU A 17 -10.15 -17.94 14.25
N GLU A 18 -11.44 -17.60 14.43
CA GLU A 18 -12.52 -18.14 13.61
C GLU A 18 -12.46 -17.63 12.18
N VAL A 19 -12.06 -16.37 11.98
CA VAL A 19 -11.90 -15.82 10.62
C VAL A 19 -10.64 -16.33 9.93
N GLU A 20 -9.56 -16.54 10.68
CA GLU A 20 -8.36 -17.18 10.14
C GLU A 20 -8.64 -18.62 9.71
N LYS A 21 -9.34 -19.41 10.53
CA LYS A 21 -9.80 -20.75 10.14
C LYS A 21 -10.69 -20.72 8.90
N LEU A 22 -11.59 -19.74 8.79
CA LEU A 22 -12.42 -19.55 7.59
C LEU A 22 -11.59 -19.21 6.34
N ALA A 23 -10.49 -18.48 6.50
CA ALA A 23 -9.61 -18.09 5.40
C ALA A 23 -8.66 -19.22 4.98
N ASP A 24 -8.25 -20.07 5.93
CA ASP A 24 -7.35 -21.21 5.73
C ASP A 24 -8.10 -22.50 5.35
N ASP A 25 -9.42 -22.59 5.55
CA ASP A 25 -10.21 -23.75 5.16
C ASP A 25 -10.17 -23.93 3.63
N GLU A 26 -9.63 -25.06 3.18
CA GLU A 26 -9.49 -25.43 1.77
C GLU A 26 -10.84 -25.68 1.06
N GLU A 27 -11.98 -25.49 1.74
CA GLU A 27 -13.32 -25.46 1.09
C GLU A 27 -13.56 -24.10 0.39
N HIS A 28 -12.92 -24.03 -0.79
CA HIS A 28 -12.75 -22.94 -1.76
C HIS A 28 -14.02 -22.21 -2.30
N GLN A 29 -15.16 -22.17 -1.61
CA GLN A 29 -16.40 -21.62 -2.21
C GLN A 29 -16.86 -20.25 -1.74
N ARG A 30 -16.29 -19.67 -0.68
CA ARG A 30 -16.89 -18.45 -0.08
C ARG A 30 -16.21 -17.14 -0.48
N TRP A 31 -14.91 -17.13 -0.79
CA TRP A 31 -14.19 -15.89 -1.09
C TRP A 31 -13.84 -15.77 -2.57
N PRO A 32 -14.04 -14.59 -3.20
CA PRO A 32 -13.51 -14.33 -4.53
C PRO A 32 -12.00 -14.58 -4.60
N GLU A 33 -11.51 -15.10 -5.72
CA GLU A 33 -10.11 -15.49 -5.90
C GLU A 33 -9.13 -14.35 -5.56
N ALA A 34 -9.43 -13.13 -6.02
CA ALA A 34 -8.62 -11.95 -5.73
C ALA A 34 -8.49 -11.65 -4.23
N MET A 35 -9.56 -11.87 -3.46
CA MET A 35 -9.56 -11.65 -2.01
C MET A 35 -8.64 -12.64 -1.31
N ARG A 36 -8.66 -13.91 -1.72
CA ARG A 36 -7.73 -14.93 -1.18
C ARG A 36 -6.28 -14.60 -1.52
N GLN A 37 -6.01 -14.20 -2.77
CA GLN A 37 -4.66 -13.83 -3.19
C GLN A 37 -4.12 -12.66 -2.36
N ILE A 38 -4.92 -11.61 -2.14
CA ILE A 38 -4.54 -10.48 -1.31
C ILE A 38 -4.28 -10.91 0.14
N TYR A 39 -5.15 -11.76 0.72
CA TYR A 39 -4.95 -12.31 2.06
C TYR A 39 -3.63 -13.07 2.19
N CYS A 40 -3.34 -13.98 1.24
CA CYS A 40 -2.10 -14.75 1.24
C CYS A 40 -0.88 -13.83 1.15
N ILE A 41 -0.90 -12.83 0.26
CA ILE A 41 0.18 -11.84 0.13
C ILE A 41 0.42 -11.11 1.46
N PHE A 42 -0.64 -10.70 2.17
CA PHE A 42 -0.48 -10.05 3.48
C PHE A 42 0.04 -10.99 4.54
N LYS A 43 -0.49 -12.21 4.61
CA LYS A 43 -0.03 -13.22 5.57
C LYS A 43 1.45 -13.53 5.37
N ASP A 44 1.87 -13.77 4.13
CA ASP A 44 3.26 -14.09 3.79
C ASP A 44 4.21 -12.93 4.16
N GLU A 45 3.85 -11.70 3.84
CA GLU A 45 4.70 -10.54 4.16
C GLU A 45 4.74 -10.27 5.67
N LEU A 46 3.64 -10.46 6.41
CA LEU A 46 3.63 -10.32 7.88
C LEU A 46 4.51 -11.38 8.54
N VAL A 47 4.41 -12.65 8.12
CA VAL A 47 5.27 -13.74 8.61
C VAL A 47 6.74 -13.43 8.36
N LYS A 48 7.06 -12.97 7.14
CA LYS A 48 8.43 -12.62 6.76
C LYS A 48 9.02 -11.46 7.59
N ASN A 49 8.18 -10.55 8.07
CA ASN A 49 8.58 -9.44 8.94
C ASN A 49 8.36 -9.76 10.43
N GLU A 50 8.24 -11.04 10.81
CA GLU A 50 8.06 -11.51 12.20
C GLU A 50 6.89 -10.81 12.94
N THR A 51 5.85 -10.43 12.19
CA THR A 51 4.65 -9.76 12.69
C THR A 51 3.49 -10.74 12.78
N ASP A 52 2.54 -10.49 13.69
CA ASP A 52 1.35 -11.33 13.87
C ASP A 52 0.57 -11.54 12.54
N PRO A 53 0.49 -12.77 12.01
CA PRO A 53 -0.22 -13.10 10.77
C PRO A 53 -1.71 -12.78 10.84
N LYS A 54 -2.31 -12.74 12.04
CA LYS A 54 -3.73 -12.41 12.25
C LYS A 54 -4.09 -11.02 11.72
N LEU A 55 -3.12 -10.11 11.62
CA LEU A 55 -3.33 -8.78 11.03
C LEU A 55 -3.68 -8.85 9.53
N ALA A 56 -3.38 -9.94 8.82
CA ALA A 56 -3.72 -10.09 7.41
C ALA A 56 -5.23 -9.96 7.15
N VAL A 57 -6.06 -10.55 8.03
CA VAL A 57 -7.52 -10.45 7.97
C VAL A 57 -7.98 -9.02 8.17
N VAL A 58 -7.38 -8.32 9.15
CA VAL A 58 -7.72 -6.93 9.47
C VAL A 58 -7.37 -5.99 8.31
N LEU A 59 -6.21 -6.20 7.67
CA LEU A 59 -5.79 -5.44 6.49
C LEU A 59 -6.71 -5.70 5.29
N LEU A 60 -7.05 -6.97 5.04
CA LEU A 60 -7.98 -7.34 3.97
C LEU A 60 -9.34 -6.69 4.19
N HIS A 61 -9.87 -6.73 5.41
CA HIS A 61 -11.14 -6.06 5.75
C HIS A 61 -11.10 -4.58 5.36
N ARG A 62 -10.04 -3.88 5.78
CA ARG A 62 -9.92 -2.46 5.55
C ARG A 62 -9.92 -2.14 4.06
N ILE A 63 -9.24 -2.94 3.24
CA ILE A 63 -9.30 -2.80 1.78
C ILE A 63 -10.72 -3.00 1.27
N CYS A 64 -11.41 -4.06 1.69
CA CYS A 64 -12.78 -4.31 1.26
C CYS A 64 -13.76 -3.23 1.71
N LYS A 65 -13.54 -2.60 2.86
CA LYS A 65 -14.36 -1.50 3.36
C LYS A 65 -14.16 -0.22 2.55
N GLU A 66 -12.93 0.09 2.19
CA GLU A 66 -12.59 1.33 1.46
C GLU A 66 -12.84 1.21 -0.06
N PHE A 67 -12.58 0.03 -0.64
CA PHE A 67 -12.61 -0.19 -2.09
C PHE A 67 -13.68 -1.19 -2.55
N GLY A 68 -14.50 -1.72 -1.63
CA GLY A 68 -15.58 -2.66 -1.95
C GLY A 68 -16.60 -2.03 -2.91
N GLY A 69 -16.95 -2.77 -3.97
CA GLY A 69 -17.87 -2.30 -5.01
C GLY A 69 -17.26 -1.37 -6.06
N VAL A 70 -15.99 -0.97 -5.91
CA VAL A 70 -15.26 -0.15 -6.89
C VAL A 70 -14.45 -1.04 -7.82
N GLN A 71 -14.51 -0.76 -9.13
CA GLN A 71 -13.59 -1.37 -10.10
C GLN A 71 -12.21 -0.69 -9.99
N LEU A 72 -11.33 -1.27 -9.19
CA LEU A 72 -9.98 -0.74 -8.99
C LEU A 72 -9.04 -1.19 -10.12
N TYR A 73 -8.34 -0.25 -10.75
CA TYR A 73 -7.20 -0.55 -11.60
C TYR A 73 -5.92 -0.60 -10.76
N LEU A 74 -5.29 -1.77 -10.68
CA LEU A 74 -3.99 -1.95 -10.04
C LEU A 74 -2.87 -1.68 -11.06
N PRO A 75 -2.05 -0.64 -10.87
CA PRO A 75 -0.92 -0.38 -11.76
C PRO A 75 0.13 -1.50 -11.63
N ARG A 76 0.87 -1.75 -12.71
CA ARG A 76 1.96 -2.74 -12.70
C ARG A 76 3.06 -2.32 -11.72
N GLY A 77 3.74 -3.30 -11.09
CA GLY A 77 4.81 -3.06 -10.11
C GLY A 77 5.86 -2.03 -10.55
N ARG A 78 6.28 -2.06 -11.83
CA ARG A 78 7.20 -1.06 -12.40
C ARG A 78 6.74 0.39 -12.24
N GLN A 79 5.43 0.65 -12.25
CA GLN A 79 4.91 1.98 -12.03
C GLN A 79 5.04 2.39 -10.56
N LEU A 80 4.73 1.48 -9.62
CA LEU A 80 4.91 1.74 -8.18
C LEU A 80 6.40 1.97 -7.85
N GLU A 81 7.28 1.11 -8.35
CA GLU A 81 8.74 1.28 -8.23
C GLU A 81 9.21 2.62 -8.78
N SER A 82 8.69 3.02 -9.95
CA SER A 82 9.03 4.32 -10.54
C SER A 82 8.57 5.48 -9.65
N GLU A 83 7.40 5.39 -9.01
CA GLU A 83 6.94 6.45 -8.11
C GLU A 83 7.77 6.50 -6.83
N ILE A 84 8.13 5.35 -6.26
CA ILE A 84 9.03 5.26 -5.09
C ILE A 84 10.40 5.86 -5.43
N MET A 85 10.96 5.53 -6.60
CA MET A 85 12.21 6.11 -7.08
C MET A 85 12.09 7.63 -7.24
N ASN A 86 10.99 8.13 -7.81
CA ASN A 86 10.75 9.56 -7.96
C ASN A 86 10.71 10.29 -6.60
N LEU A 87 10.12 9.67 -5.57
CA LEU A 87 10.15 10.20 -4.20
C LEU A 87 11.58 10.26 -3.65
N SER A 88 12.40 9.24 -3.91
CA SER A 88 13.80 9.20 -3.49
C SER A 88 14.62 10.30 -4.16
N ILE A 89 14.48 10.46 -5.49
CA ILE A 89 15.09 11.55 -6.26
C ILE A 89 14.73 12.91 -5.68
N TRP A 90 13.46 13.12 -5.33
CA TRP A 90 13.01 14.39 -4.74
C TRP A 90 13.62 14.67 -3.37
N ARG A 91 13.71 13.67 -2.50
CA ARG A 91 14.31 13.81 -1.16
C ARG A 91 15.80 14.15 -1.21
N GLU A 92 16.50 13.63 -2.22
CA GLU A 92 17.93 13.89 -2.41
C GLU A 92 18.22 15.15 -3.24
N PHE A 93 17.21 15.74 -3.88
CA PHE A 93 17.40 16.92 -4.72
C PHE A 93 17.73 18.16 -3.88
N ASN A 94 18.91 18.74 -4.10
CA ASN A 94 19.40 19.90 -3.36
C ASN A 94 19.33 21.22 -4.17
N GLY A 95 18.76 21.19 -5.37
CA GLY A 95 18.64 22.35 -6.25
C GLY A 95 19.65 22.38 -7.40
N ALA A 96 20.83 21.77 -7.23
CA ALA A 96 21.92 21.83 -8.20
C ALA A 96 22.51 20.45 -8.61
N ASN A 97 22.15 19.37 -7.92
CA ASN A 97 22.71 18.03 -8.12
C ASN A 97 22.01 17.17 -9.20
N VAL A 98 21.46 17.78 -10.26
CA VAL A 98 20.70 17.04 -11.30
C VAL A 98 21.56 15.99 -12.02
N GLU A 99 22.81 16.33 -12.32
CA GLU A 99 23.75 15.42 -12.98
C GLU A 99 24.13 14.22 -12.11
N GLU A 100 24.33 14.46 -10.81
CA GLU A 100 24.62 13.41 -9.83
C GLU A 100 23.45 12.43 -9.73
N LEU A 101 22.22 12.94 -9.57
CA LEU A 101 21.01 12.13 -9.50
C LEU A 101 20.77 11.35 -10.80
N SER A 102 21.04 11.96 -11.96
CA SER A 102 20.93 11.32 -13.27
C SER A 102 21.81 10.06 -13.34
N ARG A 103 23.06 10.16 -12.87
CA ARG A 103 23.99 9.02 -12.82
C ARG A 103 23.59 7.98 -11.77
N LYS A 104 23.21 8.43 -10.57
CA LYS A 104 22.84 7.54 -9.44
C LYS A 104 21.63 6.67 -9.75
N TYR A 105 20.61 7.22 -10.40
CA TYR A 105 19.35 6.54 -10.67
C TYR A 105 19.25 5.94 -12.08
N ASP A 106 20.32 6.03 -12.88
CA ASP A 106 20.35 5.64 -14.29
C ASP A 106 19.14 6.21 -15.07
N LYS A 107 19.01 7.53 -15.03
CA LYS A 107 17.93 8.29 -15.69
C LYS A 107 18.50 9.51 -16.38
N SER A 108 17.86 9.96 -17.44
CA SER A 108 18.27 11.21 -18.09
C SER A 108 18.06 12.41 -17.16
N MET A 109 18.89 13.45 -17.30
CA MET A 109 18.69 14.72 -16.57
C MET A 109 17.28 15.28 -16.80
N GLN A 110 16.72 15.13 -18.00
CA GLN A 110 15.34 15.51 -18.31
C GLN A 110 14.30 14.74 -17.47
N HIS A 111 14.53 13.46 -17.17
CA HIS A 111 13.68 12.71 -16.24
C HIS A 111 13.75 13.30 -14.83
N ILE A 112 14.95 13.59 -14.34
CA ILE A 112 15.14 14.22 -13.02
C ILE A 112 14.39 15.56 -12.96
N TYR A 113 14.53 16.43 -13.96
CA TYR A 113 13.76 17.68 -14.03
C TYR A 113 12.25 17.46 -14.02
N ARG A 114 11.74 16.47 -14.76
CA ARG A 114 10.30 16.12 -14.75
C ARG A 114 9.84 15.68 -13.36
N VAL A 115 10.63 14.87 -12.67
CA VAL A 115 10.34 14.44 -11.28
C VAL A 115 10.29 15.64 -10.35
N VAL A 116 11.31 16.50 -10.37
CA VAL A 116 11.36 17.72 -9.56
C VAL A 116 10.17 18.63 -9.83
N ALA A 117 9.81 18.84 -11.10
CA ALA A 117 8.65 19.64 -11.49
C ALA A 117 7.33 19.03 -11.00
N LYS A 118 7.15 17.71 -11.12
CA LYS A 118 5.98 16.98 -10.60
C LYS A 118 5.85 17.17 -9.09
N MET A 119 6.95 16.99 -8.35
CA MET A 119 6.95 17.05 -6.88
C MET A 119 6.73 18.46 -6.35
N ARG A 120 7.28 19.50 -7.00
CA ARG A 120 6.97 20.90 -6.67
C ARG A 120 5.48 21.21 -6.78
N LYS A 121 4.79 20.70 -7.82
CA LYS A 121 3.34 20.90 -7.96
C LYS A 121 2.55 20.26 -6.80
N ILE A 122 2.96 19.07 -6.37
CA ILE A 122 2.35 18.36 -5.24
C ILE A 122 2.57 19.16 -3.94
N GLU A 123 3.80 19.62 -3.71
CA GLU A 123 4.16 20.43 -2.54
C GLU A 123 3.34 21.72 -2.45
N VAL A 124 3.21 22.44 -3.57
CA VAL A 124 2.40 23.67 -3.67
C VAL A 124 0.93 23.36 -3.35
N LYS A 125 0.35 22.32 -3.95
CA LYS A 125 -1.03 21.90 -3.70
C LYS A 125 -1.28 21.54 -2.23
N ASN A 126 -0.30 20.92 -1.57
CA ASN A 126 -0.41 20.53 -0.16
C ASN A 126 -0.28 21.71 0.80
N ARG A 127 0.61 22.68 0.48
CA ARG A 127 0.81 23.89 1.31
C ARG A 127 -0.30 24.92 1.13
N GLN A 128 -0.89 24.98 -0.06
CA GLN A 128 -1.97 25.89 -0.38
C GLN A 128 -3.13 25.09 -0.97
N PRO A 129 -4.09 24.63 -0.14
CA PRO A 129 -5.34 24.11 -0.67
C PRO A 129 -5.96 25.21 -1.52
N ASN A 130 -6.39 24.87 -2.74
CA ASN A 130 -6.92 25.83 -3.71
C ASN A 130 -7.92 26.77 -3.03
N LEU A 131 -7.55 28.04 -2.91
CA LEU A 131 -8.53 29.12 -2.78
C LEU A 131 -9.15 29.18 -4.18
N PHE A 132 -10.36 28.63 -4.34
CA PHE A 132 -11.37 28.78 -5.40
C PHE A 132 -12.07 27.44 -5.63
#